data_AF-A0A520H2Z4-F1
#
_entry.id   AF-A0A520H2Z4-F1
#
_cell.length_a   1.000
_cell.length_b   1.000
_cell.length_c   1.000
_cell.angle_alpha   90.00
_cell.angle_beta   90.00
_cell.angle_gamma   90.00
#
_symmetry.space_group_name_H-M   'P 1'
#
loop_
_entity.id
_entity.type
_entity.pdbx_description
1 polymer ?
#
loop_
_entity_poly.entity_id
_entity_poly.type
_entity_poly.pdbx_seq_one_letter_code
_entity_poly.pdbx_strand_id
1 'polypeptide(L)'
;MRQAFLQDADVREFAEWLADRLTRLTVRLDMSISPYMPLGLKTVTTFDQLVPDCYRWRFTGMVSGDWLETMLRMRDLSVALRDAVDRDDVAATHVACEAIVEWGADRNSRVGASAYLVALGDRLPLYLRASGHALSLSEPDPSGTFRSIPRMNSTLCKIHSLYAADGLPIYESRVAAAVGTLVEMWRRDTGRAAQPLPPMLRFPAVGNQLQRRVRRAFPDAVDPGVLSYNLGSEIATAGRWAGAAVRVGLLMEETLRRSPSERFVAWTGRHGAHAPRARLAAFVGALFMAGYDPRCMVTTTVDA
;
A
#
# COMPACT_ATOMS: atom_id res chain seq x y z
N MET A 1 6.08 4.53 18.35
CA MET A 1 5.52 3.56 17.38
C MET A 1 6.58 2.74 16.62
N ARG A 2 7.49 3.35 15.84
CA ARG A 2 8.46 2.61 14.99
C ARG A 2 9.24 1.52 15.74
N GLN A 3 9.92 1.89 16.82
CA GLN A 3 10.71 0.96 17.61
C GLN A 3 9.86 -0.19 18.18
N ALA A 4 8.72 0.12 18.78
CA ALA A 4 7.80 -0.89 19.33
C ALA A 4 7.34 -1.88 18.25
N PHE A 5 7.02 -1.40 17.03
CA PHE A 5 6.63 -2.25 15.91
C PHE A 5 7.77 -3.16 15.43
N LEU A 6 8.98 -2.61 15.25
CA LEU A 6 10.13 -3.39 14.76
C LEU A 6 10.73 -4.34 15.80
N GLN A 7 10.48 -4.10 17.09
CA GLN A 7 10.92 -4.98 18.19
C GLN A 7 9.90 -6.09 18.51
N ASP A 8 8.67 -5.98 18.02
CA ASP A 8 7.63 -7.00 18.19
C ASP A 8 8.07 -8.34 17.58
N ALA A 9 7.89 -9.42 18.34
CA ALA A 9 8.39 -10.75 17.96
C ALA A 9 7.71 -11.30 16.70
N ASP A 10 6.38 -11.15 16.60
CA ASP A 10 5.61 -11.60 15.45
C ASP A 10 6.00 -10.79 14.20
N VAL A 11 6.21 -9.48 14.34
CA VAL A 11 6.68 -8.64 13.23
C VAL A 11 8.05 -9.06 12.72
N ARG A 12 8.99 -9.34 13.62
CA ARG A 12 10.35 -9.77 13.23
C ARG A 12 10.33 -11.13 12.54
N GLU A 13 9.59 -12.09 13.08
CA GLU A 13 9.45 -13.42 12.50
C GLU A 13 8.76 -13.34 11.13
N PHE A 14 7.70 -12.54 11.01
CA PHE A 14 7.02 -12.35 9.73
C PHE A 14 7.90 -11.66 8.70
N ALA A 15 8.68 -10.64 9.08
CA ALA A 15 9.59 -9.95 8.16
C ALA A 15 10.69 -10.89 7.63
N GLU A 16 11.17 -11.80 8.46
CA GLU A 16 12.11 -12.86 8.07
C GLU A 16 11.47 -13.85 7.10
N TRP A 17 10.28 -14.34 7.45
CA TRP A 17 9.51 -15.21 6.57
C TRP A 17 9.23 -14.55 5.22
N LEU A 18 8.89 -13.25 5.17
CA LEU A 18 8.68 -12.52 3.92
C LEU A 18 9.98 -12.44 3.09
N ALA A 19 11.11 -12.12 3.72
CA ALA A 19 12.38 -11.95 3.02
C ALA A 19 12.80 -13.25 2.30
N ASP A 20 12.51 -14.39 2.91
CA ASP A 20 12.73 -15.72 2.35
C ASP A 20 11.64 -16.11 1.32
N ARG A 21 10.36 -16.02 1.72
CA ARG A 21 9.21 -16.55 0.97
C ARG A 21 8.94 -15.78 -0.31
N LEU A 22 9.01 -14.44 -0.32
CA LEU A 22 8.56 -13.64 -1.47
C LEU A 22 9.39 -13.90 -2.73
N THR A 23 10.63 -14.35 -2.59
CA THR A 23 11.49 -14.70 -3.75
C THR A 23 11.12 -16.02 -4.41
N ARG A 24 10.33 -16.86 -3.73
CA ARG A 24 9.89 -18.19 -4.22
C ARG A 24 8.38 -18.31 -4.33
N LEU A 25 7.64 -17.33 -3.82
CA LEU A 25 6.19 -17.29 -3.87
C LEU A 25 5.75 -17.13 -5.32
N THR A 26 5.19 -18.19 -5.89
CA THR A 26 4.61 -18.18 -7.24
C THR A 26 3.32 -17.37 -7.24
N VAL A 27 3.21 -16.45 -8.21
CA VAL A 27 2.03 -15.63 -8.43
C VAL A 27 1.47 -15.91 -9.83
N ARG A 28 0.22 -16.39 -9.89
CA ARG A 28 -0.51 -16.68 -11.13
C ARG A 28 -1.55 -15.60 -11.37
N LEU A 29 -1.19 -14.57 -12.12
CA LEU A 29 -2.10 -13.47 -12.43
C LEU A 29 -3.08 -13.88 -13.53
N ASP A 30 -4.36 -13.57 -13.31
CA ASP A 30 -5.43 -13.60 -14.32
C ASP A 30 -6.27 -12.32 -14.17
N MET A 31 -5.89 -11.29 -14.91
CA MET A 31 -6.52 -9.97 -14.90
C MET A 31 -7.32 -9.79 -16.17
N SER A 32 -8.62 -9.57 -16.01
CA SER A 32 -9.54 -9.33 -17.13
C SER A 32 -9.28 -7.98 -17.81
N ILE A 33 -9.69 -7.89 -19.08
CA ILE A 33 -9.70 -6.64 -19.83
C ILE A 33 -10.56 -5.60 -19.10
N SER A 34 -10.03 -4.40 -18.94
CA SER A 34 -10.74 -3.26 -18.34
C SER A 34 -10.13 -1.93 -18.82
N PRO A 35 -10.75 -0.78 -18.55
CA PRO A 35 -10.17 0.52 -18.89
C PRO A 35 -8.77 0.76 -18.31
N TYR A 36 -8.49 0.15 -17.14
CA TYR A 36 -7.20 0.21 -16.45
C TYR A 36 -6.21 -0.88 -16.89
N MET A 37 -6.70 -1.97 -17.49
CA MET A 37 -5.90 -3.08 -18.02
C MET A 37 -6.42 -3.45 -19.42
N PRO A 38 -6.12 -2.65 -20.45
CA PRO A 38 -6.80 -2.75 -21.75
C PRO A 38 -6.58 -4.08 -22.47
N LEU A 39 -5.46 -4.74 -22.21
CA LEU A 39 -5.11 -6.02 -22.84
C LEU A 39 -5.36 -7.24 -21.93
N GLY A 40 -5.85 -7.02 -20.71
CA GLY A 40 -5.80 -8.03 -19.66
C GLY A 40 -4.35 -8.41 -19.32
N LEU A 41 -4.18 -9.42 -18.45
CA LEU A 41 -2.88 -10.00 -18.15
C LEU A 41 -3.05 -11.43 -17.64
N LYS A 42 -2.44 -12.41 -18.31
CA LYS A 42 -2.35 -13.81 -17.85
C LYS A 42 -0.90 -14.24 -17.83
N THR A 43 -0.34 -14.47 -16.65
CA THR A 43 1.08 -14.79 -16.50
C THR A 43 1.38 -15.46 -15.16
N VAL A 44 2.53 -16.13 -15.10
CA VAL A 44 3.06 -16.74 -13.88
C VAL A 44 4.48 -16.20 -13.65
N THR A 45 4.72 -15.64 -12.48
CA THR A 45 6.04 -15.14 -12.07
C THR A 45 6.22 -15.33 -10.56
N THR A 46 7.35 -14.92 -9.99
CA THR A 46 7.54 -14.82 -8.54
C THR A 46 7.13 -13.45 -8.02
N PHE A 47 6.78 -13.37 -6.74
CA PHE A 47 6.26 -12.13 -6.15
C PHE A 47 7.24 -10.95 -6.30
N ASP A 48 8.55 -11.18 -6.13
CA ASP A 48 9.60 -10.15 -6.27
C ASP A 48 9.80 -9.67 -7.72
N GLN A 49 9.31 -10.42 -8.71
CA GLN A 49 9.40 -10.11 -10.15
C GLN A 49 8.10 -9.54 -10.73
N LEU A 50 7.04 -9.39 -9.92
CA LEU A 50 5.76 -8.82 -10.37
C LEU A 50 5.88 -7.43 -11.00
N VAL A 51 6.81 -6.60 -10.51
CA VAL A 51 7.01 -5.27 -11.10
C VAL A 51 7.74 -5.28 -12.43
N PRO A 52 8.98 -5.81 -12.51
CA PRO A 52 9.70 -5.83 -13.78
C PRO A 52 8.96 -6.60 -14.89
N ASP A 53 8.29 -7.71 -14.54
CA ASP A 53 7.66 -8.58 -15.55
C ASP A 53 6.24 -8.15 -15.91
N CYS A 54 5.47 -7.68 -14.92
CA CYS A 54 4.01 -7.74 -15.01
C CYS A 54 3.30 -6.40 -14.73
N TYR A 55 3.96 -5.40 -14.14
CA TYR A 55 3.23 -4.21 -13.69
C TYR A 55 2.65 -3.44 -14.88
N ARG A 56 1.32 -3.46 -14.96
CA ARG A 56 0.52 -2.68 -15.90
C ARG A 56 -0.74 -2.22 -15.19
N TRP A 57 -0.92 -0.92 -15.05
CA TRP A 57 -2.17 -0.34 -14.59
C TRP A 57 -2.32 1.09 -15.10
N ARG A 58 -3.22 1.28 -16.06
CA ARG A 58 -3.43 2.57 -16.73
C ARG A 58 -4.36 3.44 -15.91
N PHE A 59 -3.77 4.31 -15.10
CA PHE A 59 -4.50 5.38 -14.41
C PHE A 59 -4.90 6.50 -15.39
N THR A 60 -5.71 7.46 -14.92
CA THR A 60 -6.18 8.57 -15.75
C THR A 60 -4.99 9.38 -16.30
N GLY A 61 -5.05 9.71 -17.59
CA GLY A 61 -4.00 10.47 -18.27
C GLY A 61 -2.76 9.66 -18.67
N MET A 62 -2.76 8.33 -18.48
CA MET A 62 -1.67 7.44 -18.91
C MET A 62 -2.01 6.73 -20.22
N VAL A 63 -0.97 6.46 -21.03
CA VAL A 63 -1.06 5.77 -22.31
C VAL A 63 -0.94 4.26 -22.12
N SER A 64 0.15 3.81 -21.50
CA SER A 64 0.52 2.39 -21.37
C SER A 64 0.16 1.79 -20.02
N GLY A 65 0.27 2.58 -18.95
CA GLY A 65 0.16 2.09 -17.58
C GLY A 65 1.36 1.28 -17.10
N ASP A 66 2.50 1.31 -17.81
CA ASP A 66 3.69 0.60 -17.40
C ASP A 66 4.35 1.20 -16.15
N TRP A 67 5.30 0.46 -15.57
CA TRP A 67 5.98 0.88 -14.36
C TRP A 67 6.75 2.20 -14.53
N LEU A 68 7.37 2.43 -15.69
CA LEU A 68 8.15 3.64 -15.94
C LEU A 68 7.24 4.87 -16.02
N GLU A 69 6.17 4.79 -16.81
CA GLU A 69 5.16 5.82 -16.91
C GLU A 69 4.52 6.10 -15.55
N THR A 70 4.20 5.05 -14.78
CA THR A 70 3.65 5.18 -13.42
C THR A 70 4.59 5.95 -12.51
N MET A 71 5.87 5.58 -12.47
CA MET A 71 6.85 6.23 -11.62
C MET A 71 7.14 7.69 -12.02
N LEU A 72 7.19 7.98 -13.32
CA LEU A 72 7.33 9.35 -13.82
C LEU A 72 6.12 10.20 -13.42
N ARG A 73 4.91 9.69 -13.64
CA ARG A 73 3.67 10.40 -13.27
C ARG A 73 3.59 10.65 -11.76
N MET A 74 3.90 9.64 -10.95
CA MET A 74 3.94 9.79 -9.49
C MET A 74 4.98 10.81 -9.04
N ARG A 75 6.18 10.81 -9.64
CA ARG A 75 7.22 11.80 -9.34
C ARG A 75 6.72 13.22 -9.62
N ASP A 76 6.14 13.45 -10.79
CA ASP A 76 5.71 14.79 -11.20
C ASP A 76 4.57 15.31 -10.29
N LEU A 77 3.64 14.43 -9.90
CA LEU A 77 2.58 14.74 -8.92
C LEU A 77 3.16 15.04 -7.52
N SER A 78 4.12 14.23 -7.06
CA SER A 78 4.81 14.43 -5.77
C SER A 78 5.56 15.75 -5.72
N VAL A 79 6.31 16.10 -6.77
CA VAL A 79 7.07 17.35 -6.84
C VAL A 79 6.12 18.54 -6.79
N ALA A 80 5.09 18.56 -7.64
CA ALA A 80 4.10 19.64 -7.65
C ALA A 80 3.42 19.83 -6.28
N LEU A 81 3.04 18.73 -5.60
CA LEU A 81 2.39 18.79 -4.29
C LEU A 81 3.33 19.32 -3.20
N ARG A 82 4.56 18.79 -3.12
CA ARG A 82 5.51 19.22 -2.08
C ARG A 82 5.91 20.69 -2.29
N ASP A 83 6.23 21.08 -3.52
CA ASP A 83 6.62 22.46 -3.83
C ASP A 83 5.50 23.47 -3.50
N ALA A 84 4.22 23.08 -3.68
CA ALA A 84 3.09 23.93 -3.32
C ALA A 84 2.93 24.05 -1.79
N VAL A 85 3.03 22.93 -1.07
CA VAL A 85 2.91 22.90 0.39
C VAL A 85 4.08 23.61 1.07
N ASP A 86 5.30 23.48 0.55
CA ASP A 86 6.50 24.12 1.12
C ASP A 86 6.47 25.65 0.95
N ARG A 87 5.82 26.15 -0.11
CA ARG A 87 5.59 27.58 -0.35
C ARG A 87 4.36 28.13 0.39
N ASP A 88 3.65 27.29 1.12
CA ASP A 88 2.36 27.61 1.75
C ASP A 88 1.32 28.16 0.77
N ASP A 89 1.41 27.76 -0.50
CA ASP A 89 0.51 28.20 -1.57
C ASP A 89 -0.75 27.35 -1.55
N VAL A 90 -1.81 27.87 -0.95
CA VAL A 90 -3.11 27.19 -0.82
C VAL A 90 -3.68 26.82 -2.18
N ALA A 91 -3.63 27.73 -3.16
CA ALA A 91 -4.21 27.52 -4.48
C ALA A 91 -3.46 26.43 -5.24
N ALA A 92 -2.12 26.51 -5.29
CA ALA A 92 -1.30 25.48 -5.92
C ALA A 92 -1.42 24.13 -5.20
N THR A 93 -1.57 24.14 -3.88
CA THR A 93 -1.75 22.90 -3.09
C THR A 93 -3.07 22.22 -3.43
N HIS A 94 -4.15 23.00 -3.61
CA HIS A 94 -5.44 22.47 -4.04
C HIS A 94 -5.34 21.86 -5.43
N VAL A 95 -4.75 22.59 -6.40
CA VAL A 95 -4.54 22.10 -7.77
C VAL A 95 -3.72 20.81 -7.80
N ALA A 96 -2.64 20.73 -7.01
CA ALA A 96 -1.83 19.53 -6.93
C ALA A 96 -2.61 18.34 -6.33
N CYS A 97 -3.42 18.58 -5.30
CA CYS A 97 -4.30 17.54 -4.75
C CYS A 97 -5.34 17.08 -5.76
N GLU A 98 -5.97 17.99 -6.51
CA GLU A 98 -6.95 17.67 -7.56
C GLU A 98 -6.33 16.84 -8.67
N ALA A 99 -5.11 17.15 -9.11
CA ALA A 99 -4.39 16.34 -10.10
C ALA A 99 -4.18 14.89 -9.64
N ILE A 100 -3.93 14.68 -8.33
CA ILE A 100 -3.80 13.34 -7.73
C ILE A 100 -5.16 12.64 -7.65
N VAL A 101 -6.23 13.37 -7.31
CA VAL A 101 -7.61 12.86 -7.30
C VAL A 101 -8.01 12.36 -8.69
N GLU A 102 -7.73 13.15 -9.73
CA GLU A 102 -8.02 12.81 -11.12
C GLU A 102 -7.22 11.59 -11.58
N TRP A 103 -5.90 11.58 -11.33
CA TRP A 103 -5.03 10.44 -11.62
C TRP A 103 -5.51 9.16 -10.94
N GLY A 104 -5.86 9.25 -9.66
CA GLY A 104 -6.34 8.12 -8.85
C GLY A 104 -7.75 7.62 -9.18
N ALA A 105 -8.45 8.29 -10.11
CA ALA A 105 -9.82 8.02 -10.52
C ALA A 105 -10.81 7.98 -9.34
N ASP A 106 -10.84 9.04 -8.53
CA ASP A 106 -11.83 9.15 -7.46
C ASP A 106 -13.25 9.07 -8.04
N ARG A 107 -14.06 8.19 -7.46
CA ARG A 107 -15.34 7.78 -8.06
C ARG A 107 -16.49 8.72 -7.71
N ASN A 108 -16.28 9.65 -6.75
CA ASN A 108 -17.32 10.57 -6.33
C ASN A 108 -16.76 11.87 -5.73
N SER A 109 -16.74 12.94 -6.53
CA SER A 109 -16.24 14.27 -6.12
C SER A 109 -17.09 14.95 -5.03
N ARG A 110 -18.33 14.51 -4.78
CA ARG A 110 -19.26 15.18 -3.84
C ARG A 110 -19.15 14.71 -2.39
N VAL A 111 -18.66 13.50 -2.16
CA VAL A 111 -18.57 12.89 -0.80
C VAL A 111 -17.22 12.22 -0.52
N GLY A 112 -16.27 12.33 -1.47
CA GLY A 112 -14.97 11.68 -1.42
C GLY A 112 -13.83 12.58 -0.93
N ALA A 113 -12.63 12.36 -1.47
CA ALA A 113 -11.46 13.15 -1.09
C ALA A 113 -11.61 14.62 -1.51
N SER A 114 -12.17 14.89 -2.69
CA SER A 114 -12.36 16.26 -3.20
C SER A 114 -13.13 17.15 -2.21
N ALA A 115 -14.29 16.71 -1.73
CA ALA A 115 -15.10 17.48 -0.79
C ALA A 115 -14.36 17.77 0.53
N TYR A 116 -13.56 16.81 1.01
CA TYR A 116 -12.75 17.00 2.20
C TYR A 116 -11.62 18.01 1.98
N LEU A 117 -10.92 17.94 0.85
CA LEU A 117 -9.86 18.87 0.48
C LEU A 117 -10.38 20.30 0.36
N VAL A 118 -11.53 20.49 -0.31
CA VAL A 118 -12.21 21.79 -0.41
C VAL A 118 -12.58 22.33 0.97
N ALA A 119 -13.13 21.48 1.85
CA ALA A 119 -13.54 21.88 3.20
C ALA A 119 -12.37 22.29 4.13
N LEU A 120 -11.14 21.87 3.83
CA LEU A 120 -9.95 22.32 4.56
C LEU A 120 -9.63 23.79 4.25
N GLY A 121 -9.94 24.26 3.04
CA GLY A 121 -9.67 25.63 2.59
C GLY A 121 -8.20 26.01 2.79
N ASP A 122 -7.97 27.18 3.37
CA ASP A 122 -6.64 27.73 3.64
C ASP A 122 -5.79 26.87 4.60
N ARG A 123 -6.41 25.93 5.32
CA ARG A 123 -5.68 25.02 6.23
C ARG A 123 -5.08 23.81 5.50
N LEU A 124 -5.32 23.64 4.19
CA LEU A 124 -4.89 22.47 3.44
C LEU A 124 -3.36 22.24 3.50
N PRO A 125 -2.49 23.25 3.23
CA PRO A 125 -1.04 23.05 3.36
C PRO A 125 -0.61 22.64 4.77
N LEU A 126 -1.17 23.31 5.79
CA LEU A 126 -0.90 22.99 7.20
C LEU A 126 -1.32 21.55 7.56
N TYR A 127 -2.49 21.12 7.09
CA TYR A 127 -2.97 19.75 7.27
C TYR A 127 -2.03 18.72 6.61
N LEU A 128 -1.56 18.98 5.39
CA LEU A 128 -0.62 18.09 4.71
C LEU A 128 0.72 18.00 5.43
N ARG A 129 1.27 19.13 5.91
CA ARG A 129 2.48 19.13 6.75
C ARG A 129 2.30 18.31 8.02
N ALA A 130 1.20 18.54 8.75
CA ALA A 130 0.92 17.84 10.00
C ALA A 130 0.71 16.33 9.79
N SER A 131 -0.05 15.94 8.76
CA SER A 131 -0.29 14.53 8.44
C SER A 131 0.96 13.85 7.89
N GLY A 132 1.77 14.53 7.07
CA GLY A 132 3.03 14.00 6.58
C GLY A 132 4.05 13.76 7.70
N HIS A 133 4.14 14.67 8.67
CA HIS A 133 4.97 14.43 9.87
C HIS A 133 4.45 13.22 10.66
N ALA A 134 3.14 13.15 10.93
CA ALA A 134 2.56 12.04 11.66
C ALA A 134 2.75 10.68 10.97
N LEU A 135 2.72 10.64 9.63
CA LEU A 135 2.87 9.44 8.82
C LEU A 135 4.32 9.09 8.45
N SER A 136 5.30 9.92 8.82
CA SER A 136 6.71 9.67 8.53
C SER A 136 7.11 8.28 9.02
N LEU A 137 7.73 7.48 8.17
CA LEU A 137 8.28 6.18 8.53
C LEU A 137 9.44 6.35 9.51
N SER A 138 10.26 7.40 9.40
CA SER A 138 11.40 7.61 10.31
C SER A 138 10.93 7.89 11.74
N GLU A 139 9.92 8.76 11.87
CA GLU A 139 9.41 9.27 13.14
C GLU A 139 7.88 9.34 13.13
N PRO A 140 7.16 8.20 13.08
CA PRO A 140 5.71 8.21 13.03
C PRO A 140 5.12 8.63 14.38
N ASP A 141 3.88 9.13 14.36
CA ASP A 141 3.11 9.50 15.55
C ASP A 141 3.30 8.46 16.66
N PRO A 142 3.91 8.84 17.80
CA PRO A 142 4.28 7.91 18.85
C PRO A 142 3.05 7.23 19.48
N SER A 143 1.88 7.89 19.45
CA SER A 143 0.62 7.34 19.97
C SER A 143 0.12 6.16 19.15
N GLY A 144 0.50 6.09 17.86
CA GLY A 144 -0.04 5.10 16.90
C GLY A 144 -1.54 5.24 16.63
N THR A 145 -2.20 6.30 17.13
CA THR A 145 -3.64 6.52 16.94
C THR A 145 -3.96 7.41 15.75
N PHE A 146 -3.01 8.24 15.30
CA PHE A 146 -3.11 9.09 14.11
C PHE A 146 -4.35 9.98 14.10
N ARG A 147 -4.73 10.52 15.26
CA ARG A 147 -5.93 11.39 15.41
C ARG A 147 -5.84 12.68 14.60
N SER A 148 -4.63 13.10 14.20
CA SER A 148 -4.40 14.22 13.27
C SER A 148 -4.89 13.96 11.84
N ILE A 149 -5.26 12.72 11.52
CA ILE A 149 -5.77 12.30 10.22
C ILE A 149 -7.25 11.91 10.40
N PRO A 150 -8.18 12.86 10.27
CA PRO A 150 -9.58 12.63 10.62
C PRO A 150 -10.33 11.83 9.54
N ARG A 151 -9.77 11.72 8.33
CA ARG A 151 -10.37 11.00 7.20
C ARG A 151 -9.28 10.29 6.42
N MET A 152 -9.57 9.07 5.98
CA MET A 152 -8.68 8.28 5.14
C MET A 152 -9.52 7.43 4.18
N ASN A 153 -9.21 7.54 2.89
CA ASN A 153 -9.78 6.74 1.82
C ASN A 153 -8.69 6.47 0.77
N SER A 154 -8.98 5.69 -0.26
CA SER A 154 -7.98 5.30 -1.26
C SER A 154 -7.31 6.46 -1.98
N THR A 155 -7.96 7.63 -2.05
CA THR A 155 -7.42 8.83 -2.71
C THR A 155 -6.58 9.65 -1.73
N LEU A 156 -7.02 9.81 -0.49
CA LEU A 156 -6.21 10.42 0.56
C LEU A 156 -4.94 9.61 0.85
N CYS A 157 -4.99 8.27 0.79
CA CYS A 157 -3.79 7.43 0.86
C CYS A 157 -2.76 7.80 -0.22
N LYS A 158 -3.20 8.13 -1.44
CA LYS A 158 -2.31 8.56 -2.53
C LYS A 158 -1.72 9.93 -2.25
N ILE A 159 -2.53 10.89 -1.83
CA ILE A 159 -2.07 12.24 -1.49
C ILE A 159 -1.02 12.19 -0.38
N HIS A 160 -1.30 11.48 0.71
CA HIS A 160 -0.35 11.34 1.81
C HIS A 160 0.93 10.61 1.40
N SER A 161 0.84 9.54 0.62
CA SER A 161 2.01 8.79 0.11
C SER A 161 2.85 9.62 -0.86
N LEU A 162 2.23 10.37 -1.76
CA LEU A 162 2.94 11.24 -2.70
C LEU A 162 3.55 12.47 -2.02
N TYR A 163 2.92 12.96 -0.95
CA TYR A 163 3.49 14.00 -0.11
C TYR A 163 4.69 13.47 0.71
N ALA A 164 4.58 12.29 1.32
CA ALA A 164 5.63 11.68 2.13
C ALA A 164 6.92 11.45 1.33
N ALA A 165 8.06 11.84 1.89
CA ALA A 165 9.36 11.78 1.20
C ALA A 165 10.10 10.44 1.40
N ASP A 166 9.66 9.58 2.30
CA ASP A 166 10.41 8.44 2.83
C ASP A 166 9.93 7.07 2.33
N GLY A 167 8.95 7.04 1.42
CA GLY A 167 8.46 5.78 0.83
C GLY A 167 7.25 5.19 1.54
N LEU A 168 6.51 5.98 2.33
CA LEU A 168 5.17 5.61 2.80
C LEU A 168 4.33 5.00 1.66
N PRO A 169 3.83 3.77 1.79
CA PRO A 169 3.13 3.09 0.72
C PRO A 169 1.74 3.71 0.45
N ILE A 170 1.29 3.64 -0.80
CA ILE A 170 -0.13 3.86 -1.15
C ILE A 170 -0.93 2.66 -0.61
N TYR A 171 -1.29 2.70 0.67
CA TYR A 171 -2.02 1.63 1.34
C TYR A 171 -3.50 1.68 0.98
N GLU A 172 -3.83 1.11 -0.19
CA GLU A 172 -5.19 1.00 -0.71
C GLU A 172 -5.73 -0.44 -0.63
N SER A 173 -6.96 -0.65 -1.07
CA SER A 173 -7.68 -1.93 -0.90
C SER A 173 -6.93 -3.16 -1.43
N ARG A 174 -6.19 -3.01 -2.53
CA ARG A 174 -5.37 -4.09 -3.11
C ARG A 174 -4.15 -4.41 -2.25
N VAL A 175 -3.40 -3.39 -1.86
CA VAL A 175 -2.24 -3.54 -0.98
C VAL A 175 -2.67 -4.17 0.35
N ALA A 176 -3.77 -3.70 0.93
CA ALA A 176 -4.36 -4.28 2.13
C ALA A 176 -4.70 -5.78 1.98
N ALA A 177 -5.31 -6.16 0.84
CA ALA A 177 -5.65 -7.55 0.56
C ALA A 177 -4.41 -8.42 0.41
N ALA A 178 -3.38 -7.95 -0.32
CA ALA A 178 -2.14 -8.69 -0.50
C ALA A 178 -1.40 -8.91 0.83
N VAL A 179 -1.18 -7.84 1.61
CA VAL A 179 -0.50 -7.96 2.91
C VAL A 179 -1.30 -8.85 3.87
N GLY A 180 -2.61 -8.69 3.95
CA GLY A 180 -3.46 -9.55 4.79
C GLY A 180 -3.37 -11.03 4.41
N THR A 181 -3.31 -11.33 3.11
CA THR A 181 -3.14 -12.71 2.63
C THR A 181 -1.75 -13.26 2.92
N LEU A 182 -0.69 -12.44 2.80
CA LEU A 182 0.66 -12.84 3.19
C LEU A 182 0.76 -13.15 4.69
N VAL A 183 0.09 -12.37 5.55
CA VAL A 183 0.02 -12.66 7.00
C VAL A 183 -0.68 -13.99 7.25
N GLU A 184 -1.80 -14.26 6.56
CA GLU A 184 -2.50 -15.54 6.70
C GLU A 184 -1.67 -16.74 6.20
N MET A 185 -0.92 -16.57 5.11
CA MET A 185 0.04 -17.57 4.65
C MET A 185 1.10 -17.86 5.70
N TRP A 186 1.72 -16.82 6.27
CA TRP A 186 2.70 -16.98 7.35
C TRP A 186 2.11 -17.67 8.58
N ARG A 187 0.88 -17.30 8.99
CA ARG A 187 0.19 -17.97 10.12
C ARG A 187 -0.03 -19.45 9.83
N ARG A 188 -0.32 -19.84 8.60
CA ARG A 188 -0.50 -21.26 8.24
C ARG A 188 0.82 -22.00 8.23
N ASP A 189 1.83 -21.43 7.57
CA ASP A 189 3.18 -22.02 7.47
C ASP A 189 3.83 -22.21 8.86
N THR A 190 3.45 -21.39 9.84
CA THR A 190 3.94 -21.47 11.24
C THR A 190 2.98 -22.15 12.22
N GLY A 191 1.89 -22.77 11.74
CA GLY A 191 0.93 -23.50 12.60
C GLY A 191 0.06 -22.61 13.51
N ARG A 192 -0.02 -21.31 13.23
CA ARG A 192 -0.78 -20.29 13.98
C ARG A 192 -2.15 -19.95 13.37
N ALA A 193 -2.62 -20.71 12.37
CA ALA A 193 -3.88 -20.44 11.66
C ALA A 193 -5.13 -20.36 12.57
N ALA A 194 -5.14 -21.09 13.69
CA ALA A 194 -6.21 -21.09 14.68
C ALA A 194 -6.02 -20.05 15.82
N GLN A 195 -4.84 -19.44 15.95
CA GLN A 195 -4.53 -18.48 17.01
C GLN A 195 -5.07 -17.08 16.68
N PRO A 196 -5.30 -16.17 17.63
CA PRO A 196 -5.67 -14.79 17.31
C PRO A 196 -4.65 -14.11 16.40
N LEU A 197 -5.12 -13.27 15.46
CA LEU A 197 -4.24 -12.48 14.60
C LEU A 197 -3.40 -11.50 15.45
N PRO A 198 -2.04 -11.53 15.35
CA PRO A 198 -1.19 -10.62 16.12
C PRO A 198 -1.58 -9.15 15.93
N PRO A 199 -1.71 -8.36 17.01
CA PRO A 199 -2.18 -6.97 16.92
C PRO A 199 -1.34 -6.11 15.96
N MET A 200 -0.01 -6.27 15.98
CA MET A 200 0.90 -5.52 15.12
C MET A 200 0.79 -5.93 13.63
N LEU A 201 0.36 -7.15 13.34
CA LEU A 201 0.12 -7.64 11.96
C LEU A 201 -1.35 -7.55 11.54
N ARG A 202 -2.20 -6.87 12.34
CA ARG A 202 -3.58 -6.58 11.96
C ARG A 202 -3.63 -5.41 10.98
N PHE A 203 -3.56 -5.73 9.69
CA PHE A 203 -3.74 -4.78 8.61
C PHE A 203 -5.23 -4.73 8.20
N PRO A 204 -5.88 -3.56 8.29
CA PRO A 204 -7.28 -3.42 7.94
C PRO A 204 -7.46 -3.72 6.45
N ALA A 205 -8.22 -4.76 6.15
CA ALA A 205 -8.71 -5.06 4.80
C ALA A 205 -10.16 -4.60 4.64
N VAL A 206 -10.51 -4.23 3.41
CA VAL A 206 -11.89 -3.88 3.05
C VAL A 206 -12.85 -5.05 3.31
N GLY A 207 -14.01 -4.74 3.88
CA GLY A 207 -15.00 -5.72 4.35
C GLY A 207 -15.79 -6.45 3.26
N ASN A 208 -16.98 -6.91 3.64
CA ASN A 208 -17.72 -7.98 2.98
C ASN A 208 -18.30 -7.69 1.58
N GLN A 209 -17.85 -6.64 0.90
CA GLN A 209 -18.41 -6.21 -0.39
C GLN A 209 -17.44 -6.27 -1.58
N LEU A 210 -16.15 -6.59 -1.36
CA LEU A 210 -15.16 -6.60 -2.45
C LEU A 210 -14.57 -7.99 -2.73
N GLN A 211 -14.11 -8.21 -3.96
CA GLN A 211 -13.42 -9.42 -4.42
C GLN A 211 -12.01 -9.57 -3.80
N ARG A 212 -11.56 -8.57 -3.04
CA ARG A 212 -10.19 -8.39 -2.52
C ARG A 212 -10.12 -8.70 -1.02
N ARG A 213 -10.36 -9.97 -0.65
CA ARG A 213 -10.39 -10.41 0.75
C ARG A 213 -9.43 -11.58 0.96
N VAL A 214 -8.85 -11.66 2.15
CA VAL A 214 -8.06 -12.83 2.59
C VAL A 214 -8.88 -14.12 2.44
N ARG A 215 -10.16 -14.10 2.82
CA ARG A 215 -11.08 -15.26 2.69
C ARG A 215 -11.37 -15.73 1.27
N ARG A 216 -10.92 -15.00 0.24
CA ARG A 216 -10.95 -15.51 -1.14
C ARG A 216 -9.87 -16.55 -1.38
N ALA A 217 -8.70 -16.37 -0.79
CA ALA A 217 -7.60 -17.34 -0.82
C ALA A 217 -7.76 -18.40 0.28
N PHE A 218 -8.27 -18.00 1.44
CA PHE A 218 -8.39 -18.86 2.63
C PHE A 218 -9.80 -18.80 3.23
N PRO A 219 -10.79 -19.52 2.67
CA PRO A 219 -12.20 -19.43 3.10
C PRO A 219 -12.43 -19.68 4.59
N ASP A 220 -11.59 -20.51 5.20
CA ASP A 220 -11.56 -20.92 6.60
C ASP A 220 -10.80 -19.94 7.52
N ALA A 221 -10.21 -18.86 6.99
CA ALA A 221 -9.44 -17.89 7.79
C ALA A 221 -10.28 -17.26 8.92
N VAL A 222 -9.82 -17.48 10.15
CA VAL A 222 -10.40 -16.96 11.38
C VAL A 222 -9.90 -15.52 11.60
N ASP A 223 -10.83 -14.57 11.67
CA ASP A 223 -10.59 -13.13 11.88
C ASP A 223 -9.38 -12.55 11.10
N PRO A 224 -9.49 -12.39 9.77
CA PRO A 224 -8.37 -11.94 8.94
C PRO A 224 -8.12 -10.42 9.00
N GLY A 225 -8.45 -9.76 10.12
CA GLY A 225 -8.16 -8.33 10.29
C GLY A 225 -9.10 -7.39 9.51
N VAL A 226 -10.36 -7.77 9.31
CA VAL A 226 -11.33 -6.93 8.58
C VAL A 226 -11.72 -5.70 9.40
N LEU A 227 -11.73 -4.54 8.77
CA LEU A 227 -12.22 -3.32 9.40
C LEU A 227 -13.72 -3.15 9.14
N SER A 228 -14.53 -3.11 10.21
CA SER A 228 -15.93 -2.75 10.13
C SER A 228 -16.10 -1.24 10.22
N TYR A 229 -16.72 -0.64 9.21
CA TYR A 229 -17.02 0.79 9.17
C TYR A 229 -18.23 1.17 10.04
N ASN A 230 -19.03 0.19 10.49
CA ASN A 230 -20.25 0.43 11.26
C ASN A 230 -20.01 0.48 12.78
N LEU A 231 -18.81 0.15 13.26
CA LEU A 231 -18.51 -0.08 14.67
C LEU A 231 -17.62 0.99 15.32
N GLY A 232 -17.29 2.09 14.63
CA GLY A 232 -16.42 3.14 15.19
C GLY A 232 -16.54 4.48 14.48
N SER A 233 -15.99 5.53 15.09
CA SER A 233 -15.97 6.86 14.50
C SER A 233 -15.12 6.92 13.23
N GLU A 234 -15.42 7.86 12.33
CA GLU A 234 -14.65 8.10 11.11
C GLU A 234 -13.17 8.34 11.41
N ILE A 235 -12.88 9.16 12.42
CA ILE A 235 -11.51 9.47 12.87
C ILE A 235 -10.79 8.20 13.35
N ALA A 236 -11.44 7.35 14.16
CA ALA A 236 -10.82 6.12 14.62
C ALA A 236 -10.53 5.16 13.45
N THR A 237 -11.42 5.12 12.47
CA THR A 237 -11.23 4.33 11.25
C THR A 237 -10.07 4.86 10.41
N ALA A 238 -10.02 6.18 10.20
CA ALA A 238 -8.94 6.84 9.49
C ALA A 238 -7.58 6.58 10.16
N GLY A 239 -7.53 6.69 11.49
CA GLY A 239 -6.33 6.39 12.26
C GLY A 239 -5.84 4.94 12.12
N ARG A 240 -6.75 3.97 12.06
CA ARG A 240 -6.39 2.56 11.78
C ARG A 240 -5.80 2.36 10.39
N TRP A 241 -6.34 3.04 9.37
CA TRP A 241 -5.78 3.01 8.00
C TRP A 241 -4.41 3.70 7.92
N ALA A 242 -4.27 4.86 8.56
CA ALA A 242 -3.00 5.58 8.67
C ALA A 242 -1.92 4.74 9.36
N GLY A 243 -2.23 4.17 10.53
CA GLY A 243 -1.30 3.30 11.24
C GLY A 243 -0.97 2.00 10.51
N ALA A 244 -1.88 1.50 9.68
CA ALA A 244 -1.57 0.38 8.79
C ALA A 244 -0.60 0.78 7.66
N ALA A 245 -0.78 1.94 7.04
CA ALA A 245 0.13 2.44 6.00
C ALA A 245 1.56 2.55 6.54
N VAL A 246 1.73 3.14 7.73
CA VAL A 246 3.04 3.23 8.40
C VAL A 246 3.60 1.84 8.70
N ARG A 247 2.83 0.96 9.35
CA ARG A 247 3.31 -0.40 9.68
C ARG A 247 3.70 -1.21 8.45
N VAL A 248 2.97 -1.09 7.34
CA VAL A 248 3.34 -1.74 6.07
C VAL A 248 4.63 -1.14 5.53
N GLY A 249 4.80 0.18 5.55
CA GLY A 249 6.06 0.81 5.13
C GLY A 249 7.26 0.34 5.96
N LEU A 250 7.11 0.30 7.29
CA LEU A 250 8.14 -0.22 8.21
C LEU A 250 8.45 -1.70 7.97
N LEU A 251 7.41 -2.52 7.73
CA LEU A 251 7.57 -3.94 7.42
C LEU A 251 8.32 -4.12 6.09
N MET A 252 7.99 -3.32 5.07
CA MET A 252 8.68 -3.35 3.78
C MET A 252 10.16 -2.96 3.93
N GLU A 253 10.48 -1.91 4.68
CA GLU A 253 11.88 -1.53 4.98
C GLU A 253 12.64 -2.69 5.63
N GLU A 254 12.04 -3.31 6.65
CA GLU A 254 12.67 -4.40 7.39
C GLU A 254 12.83 -5.67 6.56
N THR A 255 11.84 -6.03 5.75
CA THR A 255 11.94 -7.14 4.80
C THR A 255 13.04 -6.88 3.77
N LEU A 256 13.08 -5.69 3.14
CA LEU A 256 14.10 -5.36 2.15
C LEU A 256 15.52 -5.29 2.72
N ARG A 257 15.66 -4.93 4.00
CA ARG A 257 16.93 -4.97 4.74
C ARG A 257 17.45 -6.39 4.91
N ARG A 258 16.55 -7.38 5.00
CA ARG A 258 16.86 -8.81 5.13
C ARG A 258 16.96 -9.53 3.77
N SER A 259 16.41 -8.94 2.71
CA SER A 259 16.47 -9.51 1.35
C SER A 259 17.75 -9.12 0.59
N PRO A 260 18.24 -10.00 -0.30
CA PRO A 260 19.33 -9.66 -1.22
C PRO A 260 19.04 -8.40 -2.05
N SER A 261 20.09 -7.66 -2.43
CA SER A 261 20.00 -6.33 -3.05
C SER A 261 19.41 -6.35 -4.47
N GLU A 262 19.39 -7.54 -5.08
CA GLU A 262 18.90 -7.83 -6.42
C GLU A 262 17.39 -8.06 -6.44
N ARG A 263 16.75 -8.18 -5.25
CA ARG A 263 15.32 -8.40 -5.10
C ARG A 263 14.54 -7.09 -5.09
N PHE A 264 13.34 -7.12 -5.67
CA PHE A 264 12.46 -5.97 -5.87
C PHE A 264 13.12 -4.86 -6.71
N VAL A 265 13.82 -5.25 -7.77
CA VAL A 265 14.50 -4.31 -8.68
C VAL A 265 13.72 -4.25 -9.99
N ALA A 266 13.07 -3.11 -10.24
CA ALA A 266 12.23 -2.95 -11.43
C ALA A 266 13.01 -2.80 -12.74
N TRP A 267 14.26 -2.35 -12.68
CA TRP A 267 15.14 -2.18 -13.85
C TRP A 267 16.56 -2.64 -13.53
N THR A 268 16.84 -3.93 -13.71
CA THR A 268 18.13 -4.57 -13.38
C THR A 268 19.35 -3.91 -14.03
N GLY A 269 19.18 -3.23 -15.16
CA GLY A 269 20.26 -2.50 -15.86
C GLY A 269 20.45 -1.03 -15.48
N ARG A 270 19.72 -0.48 -14.49
CA ARG A 270 19.83 0.94 -14.10
C ARG A 270 20.38 1.08 -12.68
N HIS A 271 21.49 1.79 -12.50
CA HIS A 271 22.12 2.03 -11.18
C HIS A 271 21.13 2.51 -10.11
N GLY A 272 20.16 3.37 -10.46
CA GLY A 272 19.16 3.88 -9.52
C GLY A 272 18.07 2.87 -9.09
N ALA A 273 17.94 1.73 -9.75
CA ALA A 273 16.88 0.76 -9.48
C ALA A 273 17.10 -0.05 -8.19
N HIS A 274 18.35 -0.11 -7.71
CA HIS A 274 18.72 -0.75 -6.45
C HIS A 274 18.60 0.18 -5.24
N ALA A 275 18.34 1.47 -5.45
CA ALA A 275 18.19 2.43 -4.37
C ALA A 275 17.02 2.01 -3.44
N PRO A 276 17.13 2.21 -2.11
CA PRO A 276 16.10 1.78 -1.16
C PRO A 276 14.69 2.24 -1.52
N ARG A 277 14.53 3.50 -1.93
CA ARG A 277 13.23 4.05 -2.36
C ARG A 277 12.66 3.38 -3.61
N ALA A 278 13.51 3.03 -4.58
CA ALA A 278 13.09 2.33 -5.79
C ALA A 278 12.62 0.89 -5.47
N ARG A 279 13.32 0.21 -4.56
CA ARG A 279 12.95 -1.13 -4.07
C ARG A 279 11.65 -1.11 -3.25
N LEU A 280 11.44 -0.11 -2.41
CA LEU A 280 10.17 0.11 -1.70
C LEU A 280 9.02 0.34 -2.67
N ALA A 281 9.22 1.18 -3.69
CA ALA A 281 8.23 1.40 -4.74
C ALA A 281 7.88 0.10 -5.49
N ALA A 282 8.89 -0.67 -5.88
CA ALA A 282 8.66 -1.96 -6.54
C ALA A 282 7.92 -2.96 -5.62
N PHE A 283 8.23 -2.99 -4.33
CA PHE A 283 7.53 -3.86 -3.38
C PHE A 283 6.05 -3.46 -3.23
N VAL A 284 5.72 -2.17 -3.04
CA VAL A 284 4.31 -1.76 -3.00
C VAL A 284 3.60 -1.99 -4.35
N GLY A 285 4.31 -1.85 -5.47
CA GLY A 285 3.82 -2.21 -6.80
C GLY A 285 3.47 -3.70 -6.91
N ALA A 286 4.32 -4.59 -6.40
CA ALA A 286 4.06 -6.03 -6.34
C ALA A 286 2.84 -6.36 -5.48
N LEU A 287 2.72 -5.75 -4.29
CA LEU A 287 1.54 -5.87 -3.42
C LEU A 287 0.27 -5.41 -4.12
N PHE A 288 0.33 -4.31 -4.87
CA PHE A 288 -0.80 -3.81 -5.64
C PHE A 288 -1.25 -4.80 -6.73
N MET A 289 -0.30 -5.38 -7.47
CA MET A 289 -0.60 -6.36 -8.52
C MET A 289 -1.18 -7.66 -7.94
N ALA A 290 -0.51 -8.24 -6.93
CA ALA A 290 -0.99 -9.46 -6.26
C ALA A 290 -2.34 -9.25 -5.55
N GLY A 291 -2.59 -8.03 -5.07
CA GLY A 291 -3.83 -7.64 -4.41
C GLY A 291 -5.05 -7.53 -5.34
N TYR A 292 -4.87 -7.62 -6.66
CA TYR A 292 -5.99 -7.64 -7.61
C TYR A 292 -6.93 -8.81 -7.34
N ASP A 293 -6.37 -10.00 -7.18
CA ASP A 293 -7.05 -11.22 -6.71
C ASP A 293 -6.11 -12.00 -5.79
N PRO A 294 -6.35 -12.02 -4.47
CA PRO A 294 -5.46 -12.69 -3.53
C PRO A 294 -5.23 -14.18 -3.77
N ARG A 295 -6.09 -14.85 -4.55
CA ARG A 295 -5.93 -16.26 -4.94
C ARG A 295 -4.76 -16.50 -5.89
N CYS A 296 -4.23 -15.43 -6.50
CA CYS A 296 -3.09 -15.52 -7.40
C CYS A 296 -1.80 -15.94 -6.67
N MET A 297 -1.69 -15.68 -5.35
CA MET A 297 -0.54 -16.09 -4.55
C MET A 297 -0.70 -17.56 -4.17
N VAL A 298 0.03 -18.43 -4.89
CA VAL A 298 -0.12 -19.87 -4.77
C VAL A 298 0.75 -20.37 -3.63
N THR A 299 0.13 -20.98 -2.62
CA THR A 299 0.85 -21.81 -1.65
C THR A 299 1.29 -23.07 -2.37
N THR A 300 2.59 -23.37 -2.38
CA THR A 300 3.06 -24.71 -2.70
C THR A 300 2.46 -25.67 -1.68
N THR A 301 1.39 -26.39 -2.05
CA THR A 301 1.04 -27.62 -1.36
C THR A 301 2.19 -28.58 -1.63
N VAL A 302 3.00 -28.83 -0.61
CA VAL A 302 3.68 -30.12 -0.54
C VAL A 302 2.55 -31.08 -0.21
N ASP A 303 1.98 -31.70 -1.23
CA ASP A 303 1.09 -32.84 -1.04
C ASP A 303 1.91 -33.87 -0.24
N ALA A 304 1.44 -34.16 0.98
CA ALA A 304 1.93 -35.24 1.83
C ALA A 304 1.09 -36.49 1.57
#